data_AF-A0A183F5U5-F1
#
_entry.id   AF-A0A183F5U5-F1
#
_cell.length_a   1.000
_cell.length_b   1.000
_cell.length_c   1.000
_cell.angle_alpha   90.00
_cell.angle_beta   90.00
_cell.angle_gamma   90.00
#
_symmetry.space_group_name_H-M   'P 1'
#
loop_
_entity.id
_entity.type
_entity.pdbx_description
1 polymer ?
#
loop_
_entity_poly.entity_id
_entity_poly.type
_entity_poly.pdbx_seq_one_letter_code
_entity_poly.pdbx_strand_id
1 'polypeptide(L)'
;MAKILGAEKDMDGRILQDTGSELSFIDTQIIKNLNLPVVGRSKLKIKTFGQTTVEEIQYPVTQVLLEDKLGKIHELRLYGSKTIDRKVKRPVLNEDDWLFIKERGSDLTEEEAEESQPRILLGTFHGTSSTD
;
A
#
# COMPACT_ATOMS: atom_id res chain seq x y z
N MET A 1 -2.76 -2.83 11.31
CA MET A 1 -3.32 -1.93 10.29
C MET A 1 -2.74 -0.51 10.42
N ALA A 2 -2.72 0.27 9.35
CA ALA A 2 -2.40 1.70 9.36
C ALA A 2 -3.65 2.49 8.97
N LYS A 3 -3.79 3.73 9.45
CA LYS A 3 -4.96 4.56 9.16
C LYS A 3 -4.67 5.49 7.98
N ILE A 4 -5.52 5.45 6.97
CA ILE A 4 -5.48 6.34 5.81
C ILE A 4 -6.35 7.55 6.15
N LEU A 5 -5.73 8.73 6.23
CA LEU A 5 -6.44 9.95 6.58
C LEU A 5 -7.14 10.53 5.35
N GLY A 6 -8.45 10.77 5.46
CA GLY A 6 -9.25 11.40 4.42
C GLY A 6 -9.73 12.79 4.84
N ALA A 7 -10.34 13.52 3.90
CA ALA A 7 -10.83 14.87 4.21
C ALA A 7 -12.03 14.88 5.17
N GLU A 8 -12.92 13.89 5.05
CA GLU A 8 -14.16 13.79 5.82
C GLU A 8 -14.19 12.62 6.79
N LYS A 9 -13.44 11.56 6.47
CA LYS A 9 -13.37 10.34 7.25
C LYS A 9 -12.02 9.66 7.05
N ASP A 10 -11.62 8.92 8.05
CA ASP A 10 -10.45 8.05 7.98
C ASP A 10 -10.87 6.61 7.70
N MET A 11 -9.91 5.79 7.28
CA MET A 11 -10.14 4.38 7.04
C MET A 11 -8.92 3.55 7.39
N ASP A 12 -9.12 2.43 8.06
CA ASP A 12 -8.05 1.44 8.26
C ASP A 12 -7.71 0.74 6.95
N GLY A 13 -6.41 0.71 6.64
CA GLY A 13 -5.86 0.10 5.44
C GLY A 13 -4.86 -0.98 5.80
N ARG A 14 -5.01 -2.15 5.17
CA ARG A 14 -3.91 -3.13 5.09
C ARG A 14 -2.93 -2.68 4.02
N ILE A 15 -1.67 -2.60 4.41
CA ILE A 15 -0.55 -2.23 3.55
C ILE A 15 0.24 -3.51 3.22
N LEU A 16 0.50 -3.72 1.94
CA LEU A 16 1.48 -4.70 1.47
C LEU A 16 2.83 -4.01 1.29
N GLN A 17 3.84 -4.43 2.03
CA GLN A 17 5.23 -4.05 1.73
C GLN A 17 5.78 -5.02 0.70
N ASP A 18 6.10 -4.50 -0.48
CA ASP A 18 6.59 -5.30 -1.60
C ASP A 18 7.97 -4.82 -2.03
N THR A 19 9.01 -5.50 -1.53
CA THR A 19 10.40 -5.21 -1.91
C THR A 19 10.71 -5.55 -3.37
N GLY A 20 9.84 -6.31 -4.04
CA GLY A 20 9.95 -6.62 -5.46
C GLY A 20 9.31 -5.56 -6.38
N SER A 21 8.60 -4.58 -5.81
CA SER A 21 8.05 -3.46 -6.55
C SER A 21 8.93 -2.22 -6.38
N GLU A 22 9.21 -1.54 -7.49
CA GLU A 22 9.83 -0.21 -7.45
C GLU A 22 8.82 0.85 -6.99
N LEU A 23 7.60 0.81 -7.53
CA LEU A 23 6.60 1.86 -7.33
C LEU A 23 5.58 1.48 -6.25
N SER A 24 4.97 2.51 -5.66
CA SER A 24 3.92 2.35 -4.66
C SER A 24 2.54 2.69 -5.22
N PHE A 25 1.53 1.89 -4.88
CA PHE A 25 0.18 1.98 -5.45
C PHE A 25 -0.91 2.02 -4.39
N ILE A 26 -2.04 2.65 -4.72
CA ILE A 26 -3.26 2.67 -3.91
C ILE A 26 -4.47 2.31 -4.78
N ASP A 27 -5.44 1.62 -4.20
CA ASP A 27 -6.70 1.30 -4.88
C ASP A 27 -7.45 2.59 -5.25
N THR A 28 -7.76 2.78 -6.55
CA THR A 28 -8.51 3.94 -7.04
C THR A 28 -9.88 4.12 -6.38
N GLN A 29 -10.48 3.07 -5.82
CA GLN A 29 -11.72 3.19 -5.05
C GLN A 29 -11.50 3.96 -3.75
N ILE A 30 -10.33 3.83 -3.13
CA ILE A 30 -10.00 4.56 -1.89
C ILE A 30 -9.82 6.03 -2.16
N ILE A 31 -9.12 6.37 -3.25
CA ILE A 31 -8.98 7.76 -3.69
C ILE A 31 -10.36 8.42 -3.79
N LYS A 32 -11.33 7.73 -4.41
CA LYS A 32 -12.70 8.23 -4.53
C LYS A 32 -13.43 8.27 -3.19
N ASN A 33 -13.38 7.19 -2.41
CA ASN A 33 -14.15 7.03 -1.18
C ASN A 33 -13.72 7.96 -0.05
N LEU A 34 -12.44 8.36 -0.03
CA LEU A 34 -11.88 9.29 0.95
C LEU A 34 -11.67 10.70 0.37
N ASN A 35 -12.09 10.91 -0.89
CA ASN A 35 -11.89 12.14 -1.64
C ASN A 35 -10.43 12.64 -1.59
N LEU A 36 -9.48 11.72 -1.78
CA LEU A 36 -8.05 12.03 -1.70
C LEU A 36 -7.63 12.92 -2.88
N PRO A 37 -6.74 13.90 -2.67
CA PRO A 37 -6.32 14.82 -3.70
C PRO A 37 -5.54 14.09 -4.80
N VAL A 38 -5.97 14.26 -6.05
CA VAL A 38 -5.19 13.84 -7.22
C VAL A 38 -4.28 14.99 -7.62
N VAL A 39 -3.00 14.87 -7.28
CA VAL A 39 -1.99 15.92 -7.48
C VAL A 39 -1.33 15.86 -8.86
N GLY A 40 -1.59 14.80 -9.64
CA GLY A 40 -1.06 14.68 -10.99
C GLY A 40 -1.51 13.42 -11.70
N ARG A 41 -0.96 13.21 -12.90
CA ARG A 41 -1.12 11.97 -13.67
C ARG A 41 0.23 11.62 -14.31
N SER A 42 0.59 10.34 -14.28
CA SER A 42 1.83 9.84 -14.89
C SER A 42 1.52 8.73 -15.87
N LYS A 43 2.23 8.71 -17.01
CA LYS A 43 2.19 7.57 -17.94
C LYS A 43 3.25 6.58 -17.49
N LEU A 44 2.82 5.35 -17.19
CA LEU A 44 3.71 4.26 -16.83
C LEU A 44 3.57 3.15 -17.84
N LYS A 45 4.71 2.63 -18.31
CA LYS A 45 4.79 1.43 -19.14
C LYS A 45 5.31 0.29 -18.29
N ILE A 46 4.43 -0.29 -17.49
CA ILE A 46 4.77 -1.28 -16.47
C ILE A 46 3.86 -2.50 -16.60
N LYS A 47 4.37 -3.66 -16.20
CA LYS A 47 3.57 -4.87 -16.03
C LYS A 47 3.03 -4.87 -14.60
N THR A 48 1.75 -4.56 -14.43
CA THR A 48 1.12 -4.62 -13.10
C THR A 48 0.45 -5.97 -12.84
N PHE A 49 0.00 -6.18 -11.60
CA PHE A 49 -0.55 -7.44 -11.11
C PHE A 49 -1.65 -8.01 -12.02
N GLY A 50 -1.44 -9.24 -12.49
CA GLY A 50 -2.39 -9.96 -13.33
C GLY A 50 -2.43 -9.55 -14.81
N GLN A 51 -1.61 -8.58 -15.24
CA GLN A 51 -1.48 -8.26 -16.66
C GLN A 51 -0.51 -9.23 -17.36
N THR A 52 -0.90 -9.70 -18.54
CA THR A 52 -0.06 -10.54 -19.40
C THR A 52 0.80 -9.71 -20.36
N THR A 53 0.39 -8.47 -20.64
CA THR A 53 1.04 -7.52 -21.55
C THR A 53 1.54 -6.29 -20.81
N VAL A 54 2.61 -5.67 -21.33
CA VAL A 54 3.09 -4.36 -20.87
C VAL A 54 2.37 -3.31 -21.69
N GLU A 55 1.57 -2.49 -21.03
CA GLU A 55 0.83 -1.40 -21.67
C GLU A 55 1.25 -0.06 -21.08
N GLU A 56 1.27 0.98 -21.91
CA GLU A 56 1.45 2.35 -21.43
C GLU A 56 0.09 2.87 -20.95
N ILE A 57 -0.06 3.01 -19.64
CA ILE A 57 -1.31 3.42 -19.00
C ILE A 57 -1.07 4.71 -18.24
N GLN A 58 -2.07 5.60 -18.25
CA GLN A 58 -2.04 6.84 -17.47
C GLN A 58 -2.65 6.61 -16.08
N TYR A 59 -1.82 6.70 -15.06
CA TYR A 59 -2.18 6.53 -13.64
C TYR A 59 -2.38 7.89 -12.97
N PRO A 60 -3.45 8.10 -12.19
CA PRO A 60 -3.53 9.25 -11.29
C PRO A 60 -2.48 9.12 -10.19
N VAL A 61 -1.90 10.24 -9.77
CA VAL A 61 -1.00 10.31 -8.62
C VAL A 61 -1.72 11.06 -7.52
N THR A 62 -1.76 10.46 -6.33
CA THR A 62 -2.43 11.05 -5.15
C THR A 62 -1.45 11.19 -4.00
N GLN A 63 -1.67 12.23 -3.18
CA GLN A 63 -0.95 12.42 -1.93
C GLN A 63 -1.79 11.83 -0.79
N VAL A 64 -1.16 10.97 0.01
CA VAL A 64 -1.82 10.21 1.07
C VAL A 64 -1.09 10.44 2.38
N LEU A 65 -1.84 10.71 3.43
CA LEU A 65 -1.35 10.74 4.80
C LEU A 65 -1.70 9.41 5.48
N LEU A 66 -0.68 8.71 5.97
CA LEU A 66 -0.83 7.47 6.71
C LEU A 66 -0.41 7.68 8.16
N GLU A 67 -1.30 7.38 9.10
CA GLU A 67 -0.97 7.32 10.52
C GLU A 67 -0.61 5.86 10.87
N ASP A 68 0.59 5.66 11.40
CA ASP A 68 1.03 4.35 11.89
C ASP A 68 0.51 4.07 13.32
N LYS A 69 0.80 2.87 13.82
CA LYS A 69 0.37 2.44 15.17
C LYS A 69 0.95 3.28 16.31
N LEU A 70 2.02 4.03 16.07
CA LEU A 70 2.66 4.92 17.04
C LEU A 70 2.11 6.35 16.93
N GLY A 71 1.10 6.59 16.07
CA GLY A 71 0.53 7.91 15.81
C GLY A 71 1.39 8.79 14.90
N LYS A 72 2.45 8.24 14.30
CA LYS A 72 3.30 9.02 13.39
C LYS A 72 2.63 9.10 12.01
N ILE A 73 2.56 10.32 11.48
CA ILE A 73 2.03 10.61 10.15
C ILE A 73 3.15 10.51 9.10
N HIS A 74 2.89 9.76 8.05
CA HIS A 74 3.74 9.60 6.87
C HIS A 74 3.02 10.14 5.65
N GLU A 75 3.65 11.07 4.95
CA GLU A 75 3.14 11.60 3.69
C GLU A 75 3.75 10.84 2.50
N LEU A 76 2.89 10.29 1.65
CA LEU A 76 3.30 9.46 0.52
C LEU A 76 2.64 9.91 -0.78
N ARG A 77 3.36 9.78 -1.89
CA ARG A 77 2.80 9.88 -3.24
C ARG A 77 2.60 8.50 -3.82
N LEU A 78 1.35 8.16 -4.14
CA LEU A 78 0.96 6.83 -4.59
C LEU A 78 0.29 6.88 -5.96
N TYR A 79 0.53 5.87 -6.80
CA TYR A 79 -0.15 5.70 -8.08
C TYR A 79 -1.48 4.98 -7.88
N GLY A 80 -2.57 5.56 -8.38
CA GLY A 80 -3.89 4.93 -8.30
C GLY A 80 -4.04 3.80 -9.30
N SER A 81 -4.12 2.56 -8.81
CA SER A 81 -4.37 1.36 -9.63
C SER A 81 -5.76 0.77 -9.34
N LYS A 82 -6.38 0.13 -10.33
CA LYS A 82 -7.63 -0.64 -10.14
C LYS A 82 -7.37 -1.98 -9.41
N THR A 83 -6.16 -2.50 -9.54
CA THR A 83 -5.76 -3.80 -8.97
C THR A 83 -4.44 -3.59 -8.23
N ILE A 84 -4.43 -3.93 -6.94
CA ILE A 84 -3.23 -3.90 -6.10
C ILE A 84 -2.74 -5.33 -5.88
N ASP A 85 -3.56 -6.19 -5.29
CA ASP A 85 -3.33 -7.63 -5.25
C ASP A 85 -4.66 -8.37 -5.03
N ARG A 86 -4.67 -9.70 -5.19
CA ARG A 86 -5.80 -10.56 -4.81
C ARG A 86 -5.86 -10.71 -3.28
N LYS A 87 -6.96 -11.29 -2.78
CA LYS A 87 -7.03 -11.71 -1.38
C LYS A 87 -5.89 -12.67 -1.10
N VAL A 88 -5.03 -12.33 -0.13
CA VAL A 88 -3.93 -13.18 0.31
C VAL A 88 -4.44 -14.05 1.44
N LYS A 89 -4.40 -15.38 1.25
CA LYS A 89 -4.56 -16.31 2.36
C LYS A 89 -3.35 -16.20 3.26
N ARG A 90 -3.57 -16.11 4.57
CA ARG A 90 -2.46 -16.11 5.51
C ARG A 90 -1.74 -17.46 5.44
N PRO A 91 -0.40 -17.49 5.37
CA PRO A 91 0.33 -18.72 5.60
C PRO A 91 0.07 -19.20 7.04
N VAL A 92 -0.20 -20.49 7.22
CA VAL A 92 -0.28 -21.10 8.54
C VAL A 92 1.15 -21.26 9.03
N LEU A 93 1.54 -20.44 10.01
CA LEU A 93 2.85 -20.49 10.64
C LEU A 93 2.82 -21.47 11.81
N ASN A 94 3.87 -22.28 11.94
CA ASN A 94 4.03 -23.18 13.09
C ASN A 94 4.62 -22.44 14.30
N GLU A 95 4.73 -23.10 15.45
CA GLU A 95 5.25 -22.49 16.69
C GLU A 95 6.69 -21.98 16.54
N ASP A 96 7.54 -22.69 15.80
CA ASP A 96 8.94 -22.30 15.55
C ASP A 96 9.03 -21.03 14.69
N ASP A 97 8.19 -20.93 13.66
CA ASP A 97 8.08 -19.74 12.80
C ASP A 97 7.68 -18.52 13.64
N TRP A 98 6.72 -18.69 14.55
CA TRP A 98 6.28 -17.64 15.45
C TRP A 98 7.37 -17.20 16.43
N LEU A 99 8.10 -18.16 16.99
CA LEU A 99 9.21 -17.88 17.90
C LEU A 99 10.31 -17.09 17.16
N PHE A 100 10.69 -17.54 15.97
CA PHE A 100 11.69 -16.88 15.13
C PHE A 100 11.32 -15.42 14.79
N ILE A 101 10.05 -15.16 14.47
CA ILE A 101 9.57 -13.81 14.17
C ILE A 101 9.62 -12.92 15.42
N LYS A 102 9.16 -13.43 16.56
CA LYS A 102 9.13 -12.68 17.84
C LYS A 102 10.53 -12.30 18.30
N GLU A 103 11.49 -13.22 18.22
CA GLU A 103 12.89 -12.99 18.63
C GLU A 103 13.58 -11.90 17.82
N ARG A 104 13.16 -11.67 16.57
CA ARG A 104 13.75 -10.67 15.69
C ARG A 104 13.07 -9.29 15.76
N GLY A 105 12.16 -9.09 16.70
CA GLY A 105 11.52 -7.79 16.95
C GLY A 105 10.58 -7.34 15.85
N SER A 106 10.19 -8.23 14.93
CA SER A 106 9.19 -7.94 13.91
C SER A 106 7.81 -8.09 14.53
N ASP A 107 7.21 -6.98 14.96
CA ASP A 107 5.79 -6.91 15.33
C ASP A 107 4.93 -7.02 14.05
N LEU A 108 4.90 -8.22 13.46
CA LEU A 108 4.05 -8.52 12.31
C LEU A 108 2.61 -8.55 12.80
N THR A 109 1.92 -7.46 12.51
CA THR A 109 0.63 -7.14 13.13
C THR A 109 -0.45 -8.19 12.85
N GLU A 110 -1.07 -8.62 13.94
CA GLU A 110 -2.40 -9.26 14.12
C GLU A 110 -2.42 -10.80 14.08
N GLU A 111 -2.53 -11.43 15.25
CA GLU A 111 -2.81 -12.87 15.44
C GLU A 111 -4.16 -13.28 14.79
N GLU A 112 -5.10 -12.34 14.60
CA GLU A 112 -6.48 -12.61 14.16
C GLU A 112 -7.00 -11.67 13.04
N ALA A 113 -6.19 -11.34 12.03
CA ALA A 113 -6.69 -10.53 10.92
C ALA A 113 -7.53 -11.37 9.93
N GLU A 114 -8.78 -10.99 9.70
CA GLU A 114 -9.62 -11.54 8.62
C GLU A 114 -8.92 -11.44 7.24
N GLU A 115 -9.29 -12.34 6.31
CA GLU A 115 -8.86 -12.27 4.91
C GLU A 115 -9.22 -10.90 4.29
N SER A 116 -8.28 -9.96 4.36
CA SER A 116 -8.43 -8.61 3.86
C SER A 116 -7.46 -8.38 2.72
N GLN A 117 -8.01 -7.84 1.63
CA GLN A 117 -7.25 -7.45 0.45
C GLN A 117 -6.39 -6.22 0.80
N PRO A 118 -5.08 -6.23 0.50
CA PRO A 118 -4.26 -5.05 0.67
C PRO A 118 -4.80 -3.92 -0.21
N ARG A 119 -4.80 -2.74 0.36
CA ARG A 119 -5.37 -1.53 -0.24
C ARG A 119 -4.31 -0.56 -0.74
N ILE A 120 -3.11 -0.70 -0.17
CA ILE A 120 -1.90 0.02 -0.54
C ILE A 120 -0.80 -1.02 -0.72
N LEU A 121 0.02 -0.82 -1.75
CA LEU A 121 1.30 -1.50 -1.92
C LEU A 121 2.40 -0.46 -1.82
N LEU A 122 3.36 -0.70 -0.94
CA LEU A 122 4.57 0.11 -0.79
C LEU A 122 5.73 -0.60 -1.48
N GLY A 123 6.25 0.03 -2.53
CA GLY A 123 7.47 -0.39 -3.20
C GLY A 123 8.71 0.19 -2.54
N THR A 124 9.87 -0.09 -3.13
CA THR A 124 11.18 0.33 -2.61
C THR A 124 11.56 1.76 -3.01
N PHE A 125 11.11 2.24 -4.17
CA PHE A 125 11.43 3.58 -4.64
C PHE A 125 10.42 4.61 -4.13
N HIS A 126 10.88 5.42 -3.20
CA HIS A 126 10.19 6.61 -2.73
C HIS A 126 10.83 7.77 -3.50
N GLY A 127 10.14 8.26 -4.54
CA GLY A 127 10.57 9.46 -5.24
C GLY A 127 10.58 10.63 -4.26
N THR A 128 11.74 10.91 -3.67
CA THR A 128 11.97 12.14 -2.95
C THR A 128 11.96 13.24 -4.00
N SER A 129 11.05 14.20 -3.85
CA SER A 129 11.18 15.47 -4.56
C SER A 129 12.41 16.17 -3.98
N SER A 130 13.56 15.97 -4.60
CA SER A 130 14.63 16.96 -4.56
C SER A 130 14.03 18.23 -5.14
N THR A 131 13.73 19.21 -4.29
CA THR A 131 13.62 20.60 -4.75
C THR A 131 15.03 21.02 -5.16
N ASP A 132 15.21 21.27 -6.46
CA ASP A 132 16.34 22.02 -7.00
C ASP A 132 16.47 23.39 -6.31
#